data_AF-A0A927MNC3-F1
#
_entry.id   AF-A0A927MNC3-F1
#
_cell.length_a   1.000
_cell.length_b   1.000
_cell.length_c   1.000
_cell.angle_alpha   90.00
_cell.angle_beta   90.00
_cell.angle_gamma   90.00
#
_symmetry.space_group_name_H-M   'P 1'
#
loop_
_entity.id
_entity.type
_entity.pdbx_description
1 polymer ?
#
loop_
_entity_poly.entity_id
_entity_poly.type
_entity_poly.pdbx_seq_one_letter_code
_entity_poly.pdbx_strand_id
1 'polypeptide(L)'
;MEYKSRWKRNELCGRCSAYDGKCVTLHAQWTALPLPTGGDYTPPPSSGGSDSTPPTRVKITFHTNGGTVVEPIEIAYNTKVNDLSVPTREGYRFDGWYQDEALTMKWAEGTSVTASLTLYTKWTALSAEEPQEPEEELPRVTFIDIETHWAREMIEELATQGIIQGYEDGTFRPNASISR
;
A
#
# COMPACT_ATOMS: atom_id res chain seq x y z
N MET A 1 -57.00 -0.83 9.09
CA MET A 1 -56.13 0.35 8.95
C MET A 1 -55.38 0.50 10.27
N GLU A 2 -54.07 0.55 10.43
CA GLU A 2 -52.88 0.53 9.57
C GLU A 2 -51.70 0.30 10.54
N TYR A 3 -50.70 -0.46 10.06
CA TYR A 3 -49.28 -0.48 10.44
C TYR A 3 -48.84 -0.13 11.88
N LYS A 4 -48.53 -1.16 12.68
CA LYS A 4 -47.48 -1.07 13.72
C LYS A 4 -46.21 -1.75 13.25
N SER A 5 -45.45 -1.04 12.42
CA SER A 5 -44.04 -1.32 12.16
C SER A 5 -43.22 -0.94 13.40
N ARG A 6 -42.84 -1.92 14.23
CA ARG A 6 -41.66 -1.79 15.10
C ARG A 6 -40.68 -2.92 14.79
N TRP A 7 -39.82 -2.57 13.84
CA TRP A 7 -38.48 -3.04 13.59
C TRP A 7 -37.89 -4.03 14.61
N LYS A 8 -37.65 -5.26 14.12
CA LYS A 8 -36.46 -6.05 14.45
C LYS A 8 -35.21 -5.31 13.97
N ARG A 9 -34.19 -5.23 14.83
CA ARG A 9 -32.76 -5.30 14.51
C ARG A 9 -32.08 -5.76 15.81
N ASN A 10 -31.71 -7.03 15.94
CA ASN A 10 -30.49 -7.63 15.37
C ASN A 10 -29.30 -6.68 15.50
N GLU A 11 -28.48 -6.95 16.52
CA GLU A 11 -27.02 -7.13 16.48
C GLU A 11 -26.64 -7.30 17.97
N LEU A 12 -26.13 -8.44 18.42
CA LEU A 12 -24.86 -9.01 18.00
C LEU A 12 -24.90 -10.54 18.08
N CYS A 13 -24.82 -11.18 16.91
CA CYS A 13 -24.13 -12.46 16.79
C CYS A 13 -22.63 -12.14 16.88
N GLY A 14 -22.12 -11.93 18.08
CA GLY A 14 -20.69 -12.00 18.37
C GLY A 14 -20.35 -13.45 18.65
N ARG A 15 -19.88 -14.17 17.63
CA ARG A 15 -19.26 -15.49 17.80
C ARG A 15 -17.93 -15.29 18.53
N CYS A 16 -17.95 -15.30 19.86
CA CYS A 16 -16.72 -15.45 20.64
C CYS A 16 -16.32 -16.92 20.57
N SER A 17 -15.23 -17.20 19.85
CA SER A 17 -14.52 -18.47 19.93
C SER A 17 -14.11 -18.72 21.38
N ALA A 18 -14.42 -19.92 21.87
CA ALA A 18 -14.02 -20.38 23.18
C ALA A 18 -12.49 -20.50 23.26
N TYR A 19 -11.85 -19.56 23.94
CA TYR A 19 -10.56 -19.80 24.59
C TYR A 19 -10.60 -19.13 25.98
N ASP A 20 -10.62 -19.98 27.00
CA ASP A 20 -10.37 -19.67 28.41
C ASP A 20 -11.41 -18.84 29.20
N GLY A 21 -12.69 -19.21 29.12
CA GLY A 21 -13.60 -19.19 30.28
C GLY A 21 -13.82 -17.90 31.09
N LYS A 22 -13.42 -16.72 30.61
CA LYS A 22 -13.57 -15.43 31.33
C LYS A 22 -14.31 -14.43 30.47
N CYS A 23 -15.61 -14.28 30.73
CA CYS A 23 -16.36 -13.11 30.29
C CYS A 23 -15.92 -11.91 31.14
N VAL A 24 -15.25 -10.92 30.55
CA VAL A 24 -14.98 -9.65 31.22
C VAL A 24 -16.26 -8.84 31.19
N THR A 25 -17.01 -8.86 32.29
CA THR A 25 -18.15 -7.98 32.52
C THR A 25 -17.62 -6.56 32.73
N LEU A 26 -17.78 -5.68 31.75
CA LEU A 26 -17.60 -4.24 31.97
C LEU A 26 -18.75 -3.73 32.84
N HIS A 27 -18.50 -3.60 34.14
CA HIS A 27 -19.45 -2.98 35.07
C HIS A 27 -19.37 -1.46 34.92
N ALA A 28 -20.32 -0.86 34.18
CA ALA A 28 -20.61 0.56 34.35
C ALA A 28 -21.34 0.74 35.70
N GLN A 29 -20.69 1.37 36.68
CA GLN A 29 -21.33 1.73 37.95
C GLN A 29 -22.13 3.01 37.76
N TRP A 30 -23.45 2.92 37.91
CA TRP A 30 -24.34 4.07 37.94
C TRP A 30 -24.67 4.37 39.40
N THR A 31 -24.03 5.38 39.98
CA THR A 31 -24.39 5.85 41.32
C THR A 31 -25.67 6.68 41.20
N ALA A 32 -26.82 6.09 41.52
CA ALA A 32 -28.07 6.83 41.60
C ALA A 32 -27.99 7.85 42.75
N LEU A 33 -27.99 9.14 42.41
CA LEU A 33 -28.16 10.22 43.39
C LEU A 33 -29.57 10.15 43.99
N PRO A 34 -29.75 10.31 45.31
CA PRO A 34 -31.07 10.28 45.93
C PRO A 34 -31.93 11.45 45.43
N LEU A 35 -33.17 11.13 45.05
CA LEU A 35 -34.16 12.09 44.56
C LEU A 35 -34.50 13.11 45.66
N PRO A 36 -34.59 14.43 45.35
CA PRO A 36 -35.21 15.38 46.27
C PRO A 36 -36.72 15.11 46.33
N THR A 37 -37.19 14.77 47.52
CA THR A 37 -38.61 14.64 47.84
C THR A 37 -39.28 16.01 47.89
N GLY A 38 -40.21 16.24 46.96
CA GLY A 38 -41.27 17.24 47.11
C GLY A 38 -41.18 18.42 46.16
N GLY A 39 -42.20 18.54 45.29
CA GLY A 39 -42.52 19.77 44.55
C GLY A 39 -42.90 19.51 43.10
N ASP A 40 -44.20 19.67 42.79
CA ASP A 40 -44.81 19.86 41.46
C ASP A 40 -43.98 19.53 40.22
N TYR A 41 -44.09 18.28 39.75
CA TYR A 41 -43.63 17.89 38.41
C TYR A 41 -44.69 18.26 37.37
N THR A 42 -44.61 19.46 36.81
CA THR A 42 -45.09 19.69 35.43
C THR A 42 -44.24 18.83 34.50
N PRO A 43 -44.83 17.94 33.67
CA PRO A 43 -44.04 17.12 32.76
C PRO A 43 -43.32 18.04 31.75
N PRO A 44 -41.99 17.95 31.61
CA PRO A 44 -41.31 18.63 30.53
C PRO A 44 -41.79 18.04 29.18
N PRO A 45 -41.82 18.82 28.09
CA PRO A 45 -42.09 18.26 26.77
C PRO A 45 -41.10 17.12 26.53
N SER A 46 -41.62 15.95 26.16
CA SER A 46 -40.85 14.76 25.78
C SER A 46 -39.78 15.13 24.76
N SER A 47 -38.59 15.41 25.25
CA SER A 47 -37.37 15.53 24.45
C SER A 47 -36.87 14.11 24.30
N GLY A 48 -37.40 13.45 23.27
CA GLY A 48 -37.03 12.10 22.89
C GLY A 48 -35.56 12.01 22.49
N GLY A 49 -35.03 10.80 22.64
CA GLY A 49 -33.84 10.35 21.94
C GLY A 49 -32.53 10.79 22.58
N SER A 50 -31.90 9.87 23.30
CA SER A 50 -30.46 9.67 23.11
C SER A 50 -30.26 9.24 21.66
N ASP A 51 -30.30 10.23 20.77
CA ASP A 51 -30.18 10.05 19.33
C ASP A 51 -28.70 9.85 19.02
N SER A 52 -28.25 8.62 19.26
CA SER A 52 -27.10 8.07 18.56
C SER A 52 -27.46 7.87 17.08
N THR A 53 -27.94 8.92 16.40
CA THR A 53 -28.12 8.91 14.95
C THR A 53 -26.75 8.60 14.38
N PRO A 54 -26.54 7.43 13.74
CA PRO A 54 -25.26 7.13 13.12
C PRO A 54 -24.95 8.22 12.10
N PRO A 55 -23.69 8.68 12.01
CA PRO A 55 -23.34 9.76 11.09
C PRO A 55 -23.74 9.37 9.67
N THR A 56 -24.55 10.21 9.02
CA THR A 56 -25.00 9.97 7.64
C THR A 56 -23.89 10.22 6.63
N ARG A 57 -22.85 10.94 7.02
CA ARG A 57 -21.65 11.22 6.24
C ARG A 57 -20.41 10.86 7.04
N VAL A 58 -19.39 10.40 6.34
CA VAL A 58 -18.09 10.06 6.87
C VAL A 58 -17.02 10.85 6.12
N LYS A 59 -15.95 11.21 6.83
CA LYS A 59 -14.86 12.01 6.31
C LYS A 59 -13.61 11.16 6.12
N ILE A 60 -13.03 11.21 4.93
CA ILE A 60 -11.73 10.60 4.62
C ILE A 60 -10.69 11.70 4.65
N THR A 61 -9.71 11.56 5.53
CA THR A 61 -8.58 12.48 5.64
C THR A 61 -7.35 11.87 4.99
N PHE A 62 -6.57 12.67 4.26
CA PHE A 62 -5.39 12.19 3.54
C PHE A 62 -4.12 12.72 4.19
N HIS A 63 -3.22 11.81 4.56
CA HIS A 63 -1.89 12.11 5.04
C HIS A 63 -0.85 11.73 3.98
N THR A 64 -0.39 12.72 3.23
CA THR A 64 0.40 12.52 2.00
C THR A 64 1.89 12.25 2.25
N ASN A 65 2.33 12.18 3.52
CA ASN A 65 3.70 11.83 3.91
C ASN A 65 4.78 12.53 3.05
N GLY A 66 4.63 13.84 2.81
CA GLY A 66 5.56 14.65 2.02
C GLY A 66 5.24 14.77 0.52
N GLY A 67 4.09 14.28 0.05
CA GLY A 67 3.54 14.61 -1.28
C GLY A 67 2.64 15.84 -1.26
N THR A 68 2.07 16.19 -2.42
CA THR A 68 1.10 17.28 -2.59
C THR A 68 -0.05 17.16 -1.61
N VAL A 69 -0.48 18.28 -1.00
CA VAL A 69 -1.62 18.30 -0.07
C VAL A 69 -2.90 17.92 -0.82
N VAL A 70 -3.66 16.98 -0.26
CA VAL A 70 -4.95 16.53 -0.79
C VAL A 70 -6.04 16.91 0.21
N GLU A 71 -7.08 17.60 -0.27
CA GLU A 71 -8.21 17.98 0.57
C GLU A 71 -9.02 16.77 1.03
N PRO A 72 -9.53 16.76 2.28
CA PRO A 72 -10.35 15.66 2.77
C PRO A 72 -11.70 15.59 2.06
N ILE A 73 -12.20 14.37 1.85
CA ILE A 73 -13.46 14.12 1.14
C ILE A 73 -14.54 13.70 2.14
N GLU A 74 -15.75 14.23 1.97
CA GLU A 74 -16.94 13.83 2.72
C GLU A 74 -17.89 13.02 1.83
N ILE A 75 -18.15 11.77 2.21
CA ILE A 75 -19.03 10.85 1.48
C ILE A 75 -20.16 10.35 2.36
N ALA A 76 -21.23 9.85 1.76
CA ALA A 76 -22.31 9.22 2.51
C ALA A 76 -21.83 7.94 3.22
N TYR A 77 -22.43 7.64 4.36
CA TYR A 77 -22.18 6.40 5.10
C TYR A 77 -22.37 5.16 4.21
N ASN A 78 -21.46 4.19 4.34
CA ASN A 78 -21.45 2.92 3.60
C ASN A 78 -21.33 3.09 2.07
N THR A 79 -20.66 4.15 1.63
CA THR A 79 -20.34 4.36 0.21
C THR A 79 -19.06 3.62 -0.16
N LYS A 80 -19.05 2.96 -1.32
CA LYS A 80 -17.87 2.33 -1.89
C LYS A 80 -17.00 3.37 -2.57
N VAL A 81 -15.73 3.42 -2.19
CA VAL A 81 -14.76 4.34 -2.79
C VAL A 81 -13.81 3.56 -3.68
N ASN A 82 -13.92 3.76 -4.99
CA ASN A 82 -13.04 3.13 -5.97
C ASN A 82 -11.91 4.06 -6.39
N ASP A 83 -12.20 5.36 -6.48
CA ASP A 83 -11.24 6.36 -6.97
C ASP A 83 -10.91 7.33 -5.84
N LEU A 84 -9.62 7.42 -5.53
CA LEU A 84 -9.06 8.36 -4.57
C LEU A 84 -8.05 9.21 -5.31
N SER A 85 -8.04 10.51 -5.03
CA SER A 85 -7.04 11.42 -5.58
C SER A 85 -5.63 10.89 -5.34
N VAL A 86 -4.81 10.82 -6.39
CA VAL A 86 -3.41 10.34 -6.29
C VAL A 86 -2.50 11.55 -6.14
N PRO A 87 -1.82 11.73 -4.99
CA PRO A 87 -0.87 12.83 -4.81
C PRO A 87 0.41 12.57 -5.60
N THR A 88 1.22 13.62 -5.78
CA THR A 88 2.55 13.53 -6.39
C THR A 88 3.65 13.94 -5.41
N ARG A 89 4.85 13.38 -5.57
CA ARG A 89 6.04 13.69 -4.76
C ARG A 89 7.29 13.58 -5.62
N GLU A 90 8.12 14.61 -5.65
CA GLU A 90 9.36 14.63 -6.45
C GLU A 90 10.34 13.54 -6.02
N GLY A 91 10.85 12.74 -6.96
CA GLY A 91 11.77 11.64 -6.68
C GLY A 91 11.12 10.39 -6.07
N TYR A 92 9.79 10.31 -6.04
CA TYR A 92 9.06 9.15 -5.51
C TYR A 92 7.91 8.73 -6.42
N ARG A 93 7.63 7.43 -6.46
CA ARG A 93 6.45 6.82 -7.07
C ARG A 93 5.42 6.54 -6.00
N PHE A 94 4.16 6.83 -6.28
CA PHE A 94 3.04 6.47 -5.41
C PHE A 94 2.84 4.93 -5.40
N ASP A 95 2.90 4.30 -4.22
CA ASP A 95 2.75 2.84 -4.04
C ASP A 95 1.32 2.44 -3.63
N GLY A 96 0.59 3.38 -3.02
CA GLY A 96 -0.79 3.20 -2.61
C GLY A 96 -1.18 3.95 -1.33
N TRP A 97 -2.46 3.91 -1.03
CA TRP A 97 -3.04 4.35 0.24
C TRP A 97 -3.03 3.23 1.28
N TYR A 98 -2.83 3.59 2.55
CA TYR A 98 -2.77 2.69 3.69
C TYR A 98 -3.63 3.21 4.84
N GLN A 99 -4.23 2.33 5.64
CA GLN A 99 -5.16 2.69 6.71
C GLN A 99 -4.47 2.97 8.05
N ASP A 100 -3.18 2.65 8.15
CA ASP A 100 -2.37 2.83 9.33
C ASP A 100 -1.10 3.60 9.01
N GLU A 101 -0.60 4.33 10.02
CA GLU A 101 0.64 5.09 9.92
C GLU A 101 1.87 4.18 9.71
N ALA A 102 1.81 2.93 10.19
CA ALA A 102 2.87 1.93 9.98
C ALA A 102 2.87 1.35 8.55
N LEU A 103 1.93 1.75 7.68
CA LEU A 103 1.83 1.33 6.29
C LEU A 103 1.75 -0.20 6.11
N THR A 104 1.02 -0.86 7.01
CA THR A 104 0.86 -2.33 7.05
C THR A 104 -0.42 -2.80 6.37
N MET A 105 -1.49 -2.01 6.45
CA MET A 105 -2.83 -2.33 5.96
C MET A 105 -3.16 -1.48 4.73
N LYS A 106 -2.84 -2.03 3.56
CA LYS A 106 -3.11 -1.38 2.27
C LYS A 106 -4.62 -1.16 2.09
N TRP A 107 -4.98 0.04 1.64
CA TRP A 107 -6.35 0.36 1.25
C TRP A 107 -6.74 -0.45 0.02
N ALA A 108 -7.90 -1.11 0.11
CA ALA A 108 -8.50 -1.81 -1.01
C ALA A 108 -9.58 -0.94 -1.65
N GLU A 109 -9.46 -0.69 -2.94
CA GLU A 109 -10.48 0.00 -3.72
C GLU A 109 -11.82 -0.76 -3.63
N GLY A 110 -12.92 -0.03 -3.59
CA GLY A 110 -14.26 -0.59 -3.45
C GLY A 110 -14.65 -1.00 -2.03
N THR A 111 -13.79 -0.72 -1.04
CA THR A 111 -14.13 -0.80 0.38
C THR A 111 -15.26 0.18 0.72
N SER A 112 -16.27 -0.29 1.45
CA SER A 112 -17.34 0.56 1.97
C SER A 112 -16.86 1.32 3.20
N VAL A 113 -16.88 2.64 3.15
CA VAL A 113 -16.45 3.48 4.28
C VAL A 113 -17.65 3.68 5.22
N THR A 114 -17.54 3.16 6.44
CA THR A 114 -18.58 3.24 7.47
C THR A 114 -18.18 4.14 8.66
N ALA A 115 -16.91 4.54 8.74
CA ALA A 115 -16.41 5.45 9.77
C ALA A 115 -15.42 6.45 9.15
N SER A 116 -15.25 7.61 9.79
CA SER A 116 -14.20 8.55 9.42
C SER A 116 -12.83 7.94 9.66
N LEU A 117 -11.94 8.02 8.68
CA LEU A 117 -10.61 7.42 8.74
C LEU A 117 -9.57 8.30 8.06
N THR A 118 -8.31 8.06 8.39
CA THR A 118 -7.16 8.74 7.79
C THR A 118 -6.38 7.74 6.95
N LEU A 119 -6.14 8.08 5.69
CA LEU A 119 -5.31 7.29 4.79
C LEU A 119 -3.92 7.89 4.69
N TYR A 120 -2.90 7.05 4.77
CA TYR A 120 -1.50 7.38 4.67
C TYR A 120 -0.97 6.94 3.32
N THR A 121 -0.23 7.80 2.63
CA THR A 121 0.42 7.41 1.38
C THR A 121 1.71 6.67 1.66
N LYS A 122 1.92 5.56 0.97
CA LYS A 122 3.25 4.96 0.87
C LYS A 122 3.91 5.41 -0.43
N TRP A 123 5.16 5.81 -0.29
CA TRP A 123 6.02 6.24 -1.39
C TRP A 123 7.09 5.19 -1.62
N THR A 124 7.26 4.77 -2.86
CA THR A 124 8.45 4.05 -3.31
C THR A 124 9.42 5.10 -3.81
N ALA A 125 10.62 5.19 -3.24
CA ALA A 125 11.65 6.05 -3.82
C ALA A 125 11.82 5.66 -5.29
N LEU A 126 11.74 6.64 -6.19
CA LEU A 126 12.34 6.48 -7.51
C LEU A 126 13.83 6.52 -7.22
N SER A 127 14.36 5.40 -6.72
CA SER A 127 15.79 5.23 -6.65
C SER A 127 16.25 5.54 -8.05
N ALA A 128 17.09 6.57 -8.18
CA ALA A 128 17.99 6.65 -9.31
C ALA A 128 18.52 5.23 -9.43
N GLU A 129 18.20 4.57 -10.53
CA GLU A 129 18.82 3.32 -10.88
C GLU A 129 20.31 3.61 -10.69
N GLU A 130 20.88 3.02 -9.64
CA GLU A 130 22.32 2.96 -9.47
C GLU A 130 22.79 2.50 -10.84
N PRO A 131 23.64 3.28 -11.55
CA PRO A 131 24.03 2.95 -12.91
C PRO A 131 24.38 1.49 -12.86
N GLN A 132 23.62 0.66 -13.59
CA GLN A 132 23.86 -0.78 -13.59
C GLN A 132 25.35 -0.93 -13.78
N GLU A 133 26.05 -1.46 -12.78
CA GLU A 133 27.45 -1.81 -12.93
C GLU A 133 27.45 -2.63 -14.21
N PRO A 134 28.12 -2.16 -15.28
CA PRO A 134 27.87 -2.69 -16.61
C PRO A 134 28.13 -4.18 -16.48
N GLU A 135 27.09 -4.98 -16.69
CA GLU A 135 27.26 -6.40 -16.94
C GLU A 135 28.40 -6.47 -17.94
N GLU A 136 29.54 -7.05 -17.51
CA GLU A 136 30.81 -7.01 -18.25
C GLU A 136 30.59 -7.56 -19.67
N GLU A 137 30.21 -6.70 -20.61
CA GLU A 137 30.58 -6.84 -22.00
C GLU A 137 32.09 -6.64 -22.01
N LEU A 138 32.81 -7.73 -21.71
CA LEU A 138 34.27 -7.82 -21.78
C LEU A 138 34.73 -7.08 -23.04
N PRO A 139 35.76 -6.22 -22.96
CA PRO A 139 36.19 -5.45 -24.13
C PRO A 139 36.48 -6.45 -25.24
N ARG A 140 35.69 -6.41 -26.32
CA ARG A 140 35.83 -7.32 -27.47
C ARG A 140 37.31 -7.38 -27.84
N VAL A 141 37.88 -8.57 -27.76
CA VAL A 141 39.30 -8.75 -28.08
C VAL A 141 39.41 -8.74 -29.60
N THR A 142 39.86 -7.63 -30.18
CA THR A 142 40.10 -7.52 -31.63
C THR A 142 41.57 -7.77 -31.95
N PHE A 143 41.83 -8.62 -32.95
CA PHE A 143 43.18 -8.93 -33.40
C PHE A 143 43.49 -8.25 -34.74
N ILE A 144 44.67 -7.64 -34.84
CA ILE A 144 45.06 -6.80 -35.99
C ILE A 144 45.18 -7.59 -37.30
N ASP A 145 45.46 -8.90 -37.24
CA ASP A 145 45.70 -9.76 -38.39
C ASP A 145 44.46 -10.55 -38.87
N ILE A 146 43.30 -10.33 -38.25
CA ILE A 146 42.06 -11.07 -38.52
C ILE A 146 41.01 -10.22 -39.22
N GLU A 147 41.25 -8.93 -39.45
CA GLU A 147 40.26 -8.00 -40.03
C GLU A 147 39.64 -8.49 -41.35
N THR A 148 40.38 -9.27 -42.15
CA THR A 148 39.93 -9.84 -43.42
C THR A 148 39.75 -11.37 -43.41
N HIS A 149 39.75 -12.02 -42.24
CA HIS A 149 39.63 -13.48 -42.13
C HIS A 149 38.17 -13.91 -41.93
N TRP A 150 37.75 -14.96 -42.63
CA TRP A 150 36.39 -15.51 -42.59
C TRP A 150 35.94 -16.01 -41.21
N ALA A 151 36.89 -16.26 -40.29
CA ALA A 151 36.63 -16.70 -38.91
C ALA A 151 36.71 -15.57 -37.86
N ARG A 152 36.78 -14.30 -38.29
CA ARG A 152 36.93 -13.15 -37.39
C ARG A 152 35.95 -13.17 -36.22
N GLU A 153 34.67 -13.26 -36.50
CA GLU A 153 33.62 -13.17 -35.47
C GLU A 153 33.72 -14.30 -34.45
N MET A 154 34.01 -15.53 -34.91
CA MET A 154 34.19 -16.68 -34.02
C MET A 154 35.47 -16.57 -33.17
N ILE A 155 36.56 -16.05 -33.74
CA ILE A 155 37.83 -15.89 -33.02
C ILE A 155 37.71 -14.77 -31.98
N GLU A 156 37.08 -13.65 -32.32
CA GLU A 156 36.84 -12.55 -31.38
C GLU A 156 35.87 -12.97 -30.26
N GLU A 157 34.85 -13.77 -30.58
CA GLU A 157 33.91 -14.32 -29.59
C GLU A 157 34.60 -15.25 -28.59
N LEU A 158 35.38 -16.23 -29.08
CA LEU A 158 36.10 -17.17 -28.22
C LEU A 158 37.21 -16.48 -27.40
N ALA A 159 37.83 -15.43 -27.94
CA ALA A 159 38.83 -14.63 -27.23
C ALA A 159 38.19 -13.77 -26.14
N THR A 160 37.01 -13.22 -26.42
CA THR A 160 36.21 -12.49 -25.44
C THR A 160 35.74 -13.43 -24.31
N GLN A 161 35.43 -14.69 -24.63
CA GLN A 161 35.09 -15.72 -23.63
C GLN A 161 36.31 -16.29 -22.88
N GLY A 162 37.53 -15.86 -23.20
CA GLY A 162 38.76 -16.34 -22.56
C GLY A 162 39.14 -17.79 -22.93
N ILE A 163 38.55 -18.36 -23.99
CA ILE A 163 38.80 -19.73 -24.45
C ILE A 163 40.08 -19.78 -25.29
N ILE A 164 40.38 -18.70 -26.00
CA ILE A 164 41.60 -18.56 -26.79
C ILE A 164 42.31 -17.26 -26.42
N GLN A 165 43.64 -17.28 -26.46
CA GLN A 165 44.47 -16.12 -26.18
C GLN A 165 45.40 -15.90 -27.38
N GLY A 166 45.45 -14.67 -27.89
CA GLY A 166 46.42 -14.30 -28.91
C GLY A 166 47.80 -14.01 -28.33
N TYR A 167 48.69 -13.49 -29.17
CA TYR A 167 50.03 -13.09 -28.76
C TYR A 167 50.01 -11.70 -28.11
N GLU A 168 51.01 -11.41 -27.27
CA GLU A 168 51.19 -10.10 -26.61
C GLU A 168 51.28 -8.93 -27.60
N ASP A 169 51.64 -9.21 -28.85
CA ASP A 169 51.73 -8.26 -29.97
C ASP A 169 50.36 -7.91 -30.60
N GLY A 170 49.25 -8.48 -30.10
CA GLY A 170 47.90 -8.23 -30.63
C GLY A 170 47.55 -9.03 -31.90
N THR A 171 48.29 -10.10 -32.19
CA THR A 171 48.06 -11.00 -33.34
C THR A 171 47.53 -12.38 -32.92
N PHE A 172 46.84 -13.10 -33.82
CA PHE A 172 46.34 -14.47 -33.58
C PHE A 172 46.96 -15.51 -34.52
N ARG A 173 47.36 -15.11 -35.71
CA ARG A 173 48.01 -15.93 -36.76
C ARG A 173 47.18 -17.16 -37.17
N PRO A 174 45.94 -16.99 -37.66
CA PRO A 174 45.02 -18.10 -37.94
C PRO A 174 45.52 -19.08 -39.01
N ASN A 175 46.46 -18.67 -39.87
CA ASN A 175 47.05 -19.49 -40.93
C ASN A 175 48.41 -20.12 -40.56
N ALA A 176 48.90 -19.91 -39.33
CA ALA A 176 50.15 -20.52 -38.90
C ALA A 176 49.99 -22.05 -38.76
N SER A 177 50.95 -22.81 -39.28
CA SER A 177 50.99 -24.26 -39.11
C SER A 177 51.23 -24.61 -37.65
N ILE A 178 50.24 -25.26 -37.01
CA ILE A 178 50.37 -25.72 -35.63
C ILE A 178 51.25 -26.96 -35.58
N SER A 179 52.39 -26.87 -34.90
CA SER A 179 53.23 -28.04 -34.62
C SER A 179 52.67 -28.76 -33.40
N ARG A 180 52.41 -30.06 -33.55
CA ARG A 180 51.81 -30.93 -32.53
C ARG A 180 52.83 -31.41 -31.49
#